data_AF-A0A943HNQ0-F1
#
_entry.id   AF-A0A943HNQ0-F1
#
_cell.length_a   1.000
_cell.length_b   1.000
_cell.length_c   1.000
_cell.angle_alpha   90.00
_cell.angle_beta   90.00
_cell.angle_gamma   90.00
#
_symmetry.space_group_name_H-M   'P 1'
#
loop_
_entity.id
_entity.type
_entity.pdbx_description
1 polymer ?
#
loop_
_entity_poly.entity_id
_entity_poly.type
_entity_poly.pdbx_seq_one_letter_code
_entity_poly.pdbx_strand_id
1 'polypeptide(L)'
;MEKTANKKPKKNKGVYTVLMLICIAVFLFALYKVVGILMDYKEIDDYYNNANDDFVVRSDDGSISYVDLPALIEKNGDVKGWIYIKDTDISYPVLQGKDNQYYLFRTYEKEYLGAGSIFLEALNSGDFSDIHTIIYGHNMHNGAMFGTLDKFFKEEYRDEHPYVYVLLPDGTWNKYEIFAAYTAGIEDGTFTVFASGDANYKEYLDLINSKNTYKNTKAPENGEQILTLSTCTEDSDDYKRNVLQAKFVGTIEDIEKE
;
A
#
# COMPACT_ATOMS: atom_id res chain seq x y z
N MET A 1 70.67 15.89 39.85
CA MET A 1 69.30 16.16 39.39
C MET A 1 68.75 14.90 38.76
N GLU A 2 67.78 14.32 39.43
CA GLU A 2 67.24 12.97 39.24
C GLU A 2 66.29 12.94 38.02
N LYS A 3 66.48 11.98 37.10
CA LYS A 3 65.59 11.77 35.96
C LYS A 3 64.41 10.92 36.41
N THR A 4 63.23 11.53 36.56
CA THR A 4 61.97 10.81 36.79
C THR A 4 61.56 10.05 35.53
N ALA A 5 61.55 8.71 35.61
CA ALA A 5 61.11 7.83 34.55
C ALA A 5 59.58 7.81 34.45
N ASN A 6 59.03 8.28 33.33
CA ASN A 6 57.61 8.25 33.03
C ASN A 6 57.18 6.81 32.62
N LYS A 7 56.57 6.04 33.52
CA LYS A 7 56.03 4.70 33.23
C LYS A 7 54.72 4.82 32.45
N LYS A 8 54.72 4.38 31.18
CA LYS A 8 53.49 4.23 30.38
C LYS A 8 52.55 3.18 31.03
N PRO A 9 51.22 3.40 31.07
CA PRO A 9 50.28 2.47 31.69
C PRO A 9 50.26 1.12 30.95
N LYS A 10 50.27 0.02 31.71
CA LYS A 10 50.27 -1.37 31.19
C LYS A 10 48.85 -1.72 30.69
N LYS A 11 48.65 -1.83 29.38
CA LYS A 11 47.38 -2.27 28.78
C LYS A 11 47.03 -3.70 29.24
N ASN A 12 45.90 -3.88 29.91
CA ASN A 12 45.46 -5.17 30.43
C ASN A 12 44.72 -5.95 29.33
N LYS A 13 45.45 -6.78 28.57
CA LYS A 13 44.95 -7.46 27.34
C LYS A 13 43.66 -8.26 27.56
N GLY A 14 43.49 -8.89 28.73
CA GLY A 14 42.29 -9.69 29.04
C GLY A 14 40.98 -8.87 29.10
N VAL A 15 41.04 -7.61 29.53
CA VAL A 15 39.86 -6.73 29.56
C VAL A 15 39.38 -6.42 28.15
N TYR A 16 40.33 -6.15 27.23
CA TYR A 16 40.00 -5.91 25.83
C TYR A 16 39.46 -7.17 25.13
N THR A 17 39.94 -8.35 25.49
CA THR A 17 39.40 -9.63 24.97
C THR A 17 37.96 -9.85 25.41
N VAL A 18 37.63 -9.64 26.69
CA VAL A 18 36.25 -9.78 27.19
C VAL A 18 35.33 -8.76 26.54
N LEU A 19 35.75 -7.50 26.45
CA LEU A 19 34.99 -6.46 25.76
C LEU A 19 34.73 -6.80 24.29
N MET A 20 35.74 -7.33 23.59
CA MET A 20 35.61 -7.77 22.20
C MET A 20 34.59 -8.90 22.04
N LEU A 21 34.55 -9.88 22.96
CA LEU A 21 33.54 -10.96 22.92
C LEU A 21 32.13 -10.43 23.13
N ILE A 22 31.94 -9.46 24.02
CA ILE A 22 30.64 -8.80 24.21
C ILE A 22 30.21 -8.07 22.93
N CYS A 23 31.12 -7.32 22.31
CA CYS A 23 30.83 -6.64 21.04
C CYS A 23 30.46 -7.63 19.93
N ILE A 24 31.15 -8.77 19.84
CA ILE A 24 30.82 -9.83 18.87
C ILE A 24 29.43 -10.41 19.16
N ALA A 25 29.09 -10.69 20.42
CA ALA A 25 27.77 -11.21 20.78
C ALA A 25 26.65 -10.24 20.42
N VAL A 26 26.82 -8.94 20.70
CA VAL A 26 25.87 -7.88 20.31
C VAL A 26 25.76 -7.78 18.79
N PHE A 27 26.89 -7.84 18.09
CA PHE A 27 26.92 -7.83 16.62
C PHE A 27 26.18 -9.03 16.01
N LEU A 28 26.42 -10.25 16.51
CA LEU A 28 25.74 -11.45 16.04
C LEU A 28 24.23 -11.41 16.32
N PHE A 29 23.82 -10.87 17.48
CA PHE A 29 22.40 -10.67 17.79
C PHE A 29 21.74 -9.65 16.87
N ALA A 30 22.41 -8.52 16.60
CA ALA A 30 21.91 -7.53 15.64
C ALA A 30 21.82 -8.12 14.23
N LEU A 31 22.82 -8.89 13.81
CA LEU A 31 22.82 -9.58 12.51
C LEU A 31 21.66 -10.57 12.41
N TYR A 32 21.41 -11.38 13.44
CA TYR A 32 20.26 -12.28 13.49
C TYR A 32 18.93 -11.53 13.30
N LYS A 33 18.77 -10.37 13.95
CA LYS A 33 17.57 -9.54 13.80
C LYS A 33 17.41 -8.97 12.40
N VAL A 34 18.49 -8.46 11.79
CA VAL A 34 18.47 -7.95 10.42
C VAL A 34 18.13 -9.06 9.42
N VAL A 35 18.73 -10.24 9.56
CA VAL A 35 18.41 -11.40 8.70
C VAL A 35 16.95 -11.79 8.83
N GLY A 36 16.40 -11.82 10.05
CA GLY A 36 14.97 -12.08 10.27
C GLY A 36 14.08 -11.11 9.49
N ILE A 37 14.33 -9.80 9.62
CA ILE A 37 13.56 -8.76 8.91
C ILE A 37 13.65 -8.94 7.38
N LEU A 38 14.83 -9.25 6.85
CA LEU A 38 15.00 -9.50 5.41
C LEU A 38 14.26 -10.75 4.93
N MET A 39 14.21 -11.79 5.77
CA MET A 39 13.42 -13.00 5.46
C MET A 39 11.92 -12.70 5.47
N ASP A 40 11.43 -11.90 6.41
CA ASP A 40 10.02 -11.49 6.48
C ASP A 40 9.61 -10.71 5.21
N TYR A 41 10.45 -9.76 4.75
CA TYR A 41 10.19 -9.05 3.48
C TYR A 41 10.18 -10.01 2.29
N LYS A 42 11.14 -10.94 2.25
CA LYS A 42 11.19 -11.94 1.19
C LYS A 42 9.96 -12.85 1.18
N GLU A 43 9.45 -13.25 2.34
CA GLU A 43 8.22 -14.04 2.46
C GLU A 43 7.02 -13.29 1.89
N ILE A 44 6.90 -12.00 2.18
CA ILE A 44 5.84 -11.13 1.65
C ILE A 44 5.92 -11.04 0.13
N ASP A 45 7.10 -10.74 -0.41
CA ASP A 45 7.31 -10.60 -1.85
C ASP A 45 7.05 -11.93 -2.56
N ASP A 46 7.61 -13.04 -2.05
CA ASP A 46 7.39 -14.37 -2.61
C ASP A 46 5.89 -14.73 -2.59
N TYR A 47 5.14 -14.40 -1.52
CA TYR A 47 3.71 -14.69 -1.42
C TYR A 47 2.89 -13.99 -2.50
N TYR A 48 3.07 -12.67 -2.66
CA TYR A 48 2.29 -11.88 -3.61
C TYR A 48 2.77 -12.03 -5.06
N ASN A 49 4.04 -12.31 -5.27
CA ASN A 49 4.55 -12.69 -6.59
C ASN A 49 3.96 -14.03 -7.04
N ASN A 50 3.92 -15.04 -6.16
CA ASN A 50 3.27 -16.31 -6.48
C ASN A 50 1.77 -16.12 -6.77
N ALA A 51 1.08 -15.26 -6.03
CA ALA A 51 -0.32 -14.94 -6.34
C ALA A 51 -0.48 -14.26 -7.72
N ASN A 52 0.44 -13.38 -8.10
CA ASN A 52 0.45 -12.82 -9.45
C ASN A 52 0.75 -13.92 -10.49
N ASP A 53 1.70 -14.82 -10.25
CA ASP A 53 2.05 -15.90 -11.18
C ASP A 53 0.91 -16.92 -11.35
N ASP A 54 0.16 -17.19 -10.28
CA ASP A 54 -0.95 -18.16 -10.27
C ASP A 54 -2.21 -17.60 -10.95
N PHE A 55 -2.50 -16.31 -10.76
CA PHE A 55 -3.78 -15.71 -11.17
C PHE A 55 -3.68 -14.67 -12.26
N VAL A 56 -2.51 -14.13 -12.58
CA VAL A 56 -2.33 -13.01 -13.54
C VAL A 56 -1.51 -13.46 -14.73
N VAL A 57 -2.09 -13.31 -15.92
CA VAL A 57 -1.37 -13.45 -17.19
C VAL A 57 -0.99 -12.06 -17.66
N ARG A 58 0.29 -11.85 -17.98
CA ARG A 58 0.80 -10.58 -18.52
C ARG A 58 1.06 -10.67 -20.01
N SER A 59 0.87 -9.55 -20.69
CA SER A 59 1.22 -9.34 -22.09
C SER A 59 2.71 -9.04 -22.27
N ASP A 60 3.18 -9.03 -23.52
CA ASP A 60 4.60 -8.81 -23.87
C ASP A 60 5.14 -7.46 -23.39
N ASP A 61 4.27 -6.46 -23.25
CA ASP A 61 4.60 -5.12 -22.76
C ASP A 61 4.57 -5.01 -21.23
N GLY A 62 4.26 -6.11 -20.52
CA GLY A 62 4.18 -6.17 -19.06
C GLY A 62 2.81 -5.80 -18.47
N SER A 63 1.85 -5.35 -19.29
CA SER A 63 0.48 -5.09 -18.84
C SER A 63 -0.27 -6.39 -18.50
N ILE A 64 -1.34 -6.29 -17.70
CA ILE A 64 -2.19 -7.43 -17.39
C ILE A 64 -3.04 -7.78 -18.62
N SER A 65 -2.95 -9.01 -19.09
CA SER A 65 -3.81 -9.56 -20.15
C SER A 65 -5.09 -10.16 -19.57
N TYR A 66 -4.94 -10.93 -18.49
CA TYR A 66 -6.02 -11.65 -17.86
C TYR A 66 -5.75 -11.85 -16.37
N VAL A 67 -6.81 -11.87 -15.57
CA VAL A 67 -6.76 -12.29 -14.17
C VAL A 67 -7.83 -13.36 -13.94
N ASP A 68 -7.46 -14.51 -13.40
CA ASP A 68 -8.40 -15.56 -12.99
C ASP A 68 -9.05 -15.23 -11.64
N LEU A 69 -9.78 -14.10 -11.64
CA LEU A 69 -10.54 -13.63 -10.49
C LEU A 69 -11.62 -14.65 -10.04
N PRO A 70 -12.32 -15.37 -10.94
CA PRO A 70 -13.26 -16.42 -10.53
C PRO A 70 -12.62 -17.52 -9.68
N ALA A 71 -11.45 -18.05 -10.06
CA ALA A 71 -10.75 -19.05 -9.26
C ALA A 71 -10.33 -18.50 -7.88
N LEU A 72 -9.91 -17.23 -7.85
CA LEU A 72 -9.54 -16.57 -6.60
C LEU A 72 -10.74 -16.35 -5.67
N ILE A 73 -11.90 -15.98 -6.21
CA ILE A 73 -13.17 -15.87 -5.47
C ILE A 73 -13.64 -17.24 -4.97
N GLU A 74 -13.46 -18.32 -5.76
CA GLU A 74 -13.77 -19.68 -5.31
C GLU A 74 -12.92 -20.08 -4.10
N LYS A 75 -11.63 -19.72 -4.11
CA LYS A 75 -10.70 -19.96 -3.00
C LYS A 75 -11.03 -19.11 -1.78
N ASN A 76 -11.45 -17.85 -1.96
CA ASN A 76 -11.93 -16.99 -0.88
C ASN A 76 -13.02 -16.01 -1.35
N GLY A 77 -14.27 -16.25 -0.93
CA GLY A 77 -15.42 -15.38 -1.28
C GLY A 77 -15.38 -13.96 -0.68
N ASP A 78 -14.40 -13.66 0.17
CA ASP A 78 -14.14 -12.31 0.64
C ASP A 78 -13.41 -11.45 -0.40
N VAL A 79 -12.89 -12.06 -1.47
CA VAL A 79 -12.31 -11.35 -2.62
C VAL A 79 -13.42 -10.63 -3.38
N LYS A 80 -13.24 -9.32 -3.60
CA LYS A 80 -14.20 -8.44 -4.28
C LYS A 80 -13.72 -7.97 -5.64
N GLY A 81 -12.41 -7.92 -5.87
CA GLY A 81 -11.84 -7.52 -7.14
C GLY A 81 -10.33 -7.65 -7.18
N TRP A 82 -9.71 -7.06 -8.19
CA TRP A 82 -8.26 -6.92 -8.33
C TRP A 82 -7.91 -5.47 -8.60
N ILE A 83 -6.98 -4.89 -7.83
CA ILE A 83 -6.48 -3.54 -8.07
C ILE A 83 -5.18 -3.59 -8.86
N TYR A 84 -5.05 -2.70 -9.84
CA TYR A 84 -3.87 -2.59 -10.68
C TYR A 84 -3.56 -1.13 -11.04
N ILE A 85 -2.28 -0.78 -11.04
CA ILE A 85 -1.78 0.49 -11.58
C ILE A 85 -0.64 0.15 -12.55
N LYS A 86 -0.84 0.53 -13.82
CA LYS A 86 0.08 0.22 -14.92
C LYS A 86 1.50 0.72 -14.63
N ASP A 87 2.48 -0.10 -14.97
CA ASP A 87 3.92 0.16 -14.79
C ASP A 87 4.37 0.40 -13.34
N THR A 88 3.60 -0.12 -12.37
CA THR A 88 3.98 -0.14 -10.95
C THR A 88 3.87 -1.55 -10.36
N ASP A 89 4.38 -1.74 -9.15
CA ASP A 89 4.26 -2.99 -8.40
C ASP A 89 2.87 -3.17 -7.74
N ILE A 90 1.92 -2.24 -7.97
CA ILE A 90 0.56 -2.34 -7.45
C ILE A 90 -0.27 -3.25 -8.37
N SER A 91 -0.36 -4.52 -7.97
CA SER A 91 -1.18 -5.56 -8.61
C SER A 91 -1.58 -6.60 -7.55
N TYR A 92 -2.77 -6.45 -6.96
CA TYR A 92 -3.17 -7.23 -5.79
C TYR A 92 -4.66 -7.57 -5.80
N PRO A 93 -5.07 -8.69 -5.19
CA PRO A 93 -6.47 -8.93 -4.90
C PRO A 93 -6.97 -7.96 -3.82
N VAL A 94 -8.22 -7.52 -3.98
CA VAL A 94 -8.92 -6.66 -3.03
C VAL A 94 -9.90 -7.51 -2.24
N LEU A 95 -9.68 -7.62 -0.93
CA LEU A 95 -10.54 -8.38 -0.02
C LEU A 95 -11.48 -7.47 0.77
N GLN A 96 -12.57 -8.01 1.30
CA GLN A 96 -13.44 -7.29 2.22
C GLN A 96 -13.76 -8.14 3.44
N GLY A 97 -13.39 -7.63 4.62
CA GLY A 97 -13.74 -8.24 5.90
C GLY A 97 -15.08 -7.74 6.43
N LYS A 98 -15.49 -8.27 7.59
CA LYS A 98 -16.61 -7.69 8.37
C LYS A 98 -16.22 -6.41 9.10
N ASP A 99 -14.93 -6.15 9.18
CA ASP A 99 -14.30 -5.00 9.82
C ASP A 99 -13.00 -4.66 9.06
N ASN A 100 -12.39 -3.53 9.42
CA ASN A 100 -11.15 -3.04 8.82
C ASN A 100 -9.88 -3.60 9.51
N GLN A 101 -10.01 -4.67 10.31
CA GLN A 101 -8.90 -5.26 11.07
C GLN A 101 -8.55 -6.67 10.60
N TYR A 102 -9.52 -7.43 10.11
CA TYR A 102 -9.35 -8.85 9.79
C TYR A 102 -8.24 -9.10 8.76
N TYR A 103 -8.23 -8.32 7.67
CA TYR A 103 -7.26 -8.40 6.57
C TYR A 103 -6.02 -7.52 6.76
N LEU A 104 -5.91 -6.83 7.90
CA LEU A 104 -4.71 -6.04 8.22
C LEU A 104 -3.48 -6.93 8.43
N PHE A 105 -3.65 -8.17 8.87
CA PHE A 105 -2.53 -9.12 9.09
C PHE A 105 -2.84 -10.51 8.53
N ARG A 106 -3.70 -10.57 7.50
CA ARG A 106 -4.07 -11.82 6.84
C ARG A 106 -3.96 -11.72 5.35
N THR A 107 -3.54 -12.80 4.72
CA THR A 107 -3.51 -12.97 3.27
C THR A 107 -4.90 -13.30 2.72
N TYR A 108 -5.00 -13.43 1.39
CA TYR A 108 -6.21 -13.91 0.74
C TYR A 108 -6.55 -15.37 1.07
N GLU A 109 -5.58 -16.16 1.57
CA GLU A 109 -5.81 -17.50 2.12
C GLU A 109 -6.22 -17.48 3.61
N LYS A 110 -6.35 -16.30 4.20
CA LYS A 110 -6.68 -16.08 5.63
C LYS A 110 -5.57 -16.49 6.60
N GLU A 111 -4.38 -16.78 6.07
CA GLU A 111 -3.17 -17.06 6.85
C GLU A 111 -2.54 -15.76 7.35
N TYR A 112 -1.80 -15.84 8.46
CA TYR A 112 -1.12 -14.66 9.01
C TYR A 112 0.03 -14.24 8.11
N LEU A 113 0.09 -12.95 7.77
CA LEU A 113 1.24 -12.32 7.11
C LEU A 113 1.35 -10.88 7.60
N GLY A 114 2.58 -10.45 7.92
CA GLY A 114 2.82 -9.11 8.47
C GLY A 114 2.35 -7.97 7.57
N ALA A 115 2.43 -8.16 6.25
CA ALA A 115 1.95 -7.21 5.24
C ALA A 115 0.44 -7.25 4.99
N GLY A 116 -0.31 -8.15 5.65
CA GLY A 116 -1.75 -8.28 5.48
C GLY A 116 -2.17 -8.49 4.03
N SER A 117 -3.29 -7.89 3.65
CA SER A 117 -3.83 -7.81 2.29
C SER A 117 -4.17 -6.38 1.89
N ILE A 118 -4.43 -6.16 0.61
CA ILE A 118 -5.19 -4.99 0.16
C ILE A 118 -6.67 -5.25 0.43
N PHE A 119 -7.35 -4.33 1.12
CA PHE A 119 -8.73 -4.55 1.54
C PHE A 119 -9.62 -3.32 1.42
N LEU A 120 -10.87 -3.56 1.06
CA LEU A 120 -11.95 -2.60 0.97
C LEU A 120 -12.47 -2.25 2.37
N GLU A 121 -12.84 -1.00 2.58
CA GLU A 121 -13.56 -0.52 3.76
C GLU A 121 -14.82 -1.37 4.00
N ALA A 122 -14.97 -1.84 5.25
CA ALA A 122 -16.04 -2.76 5.63
C ALA A 122 -17.45 -2.16 5.49
N LEU A 123 -17.55 -0.83 5.54
CA LEU A 123 -18.81 -0.11 5.31
C LEU A 123 -19.16 0.06 3.82
N ASN A 124 -18.19 -0.12 2.91
CA ASN A 124 -18.46 0.04 1.49
C ASN A 124 -19.23 -1.15 0.89
N SER A 125 -19.97 -0.90 -0.18
CA SER A 125 -20.57 -1.95 -1.01
C SER A 125 -19.46 -2.76 -1.71
N GLY A 126 -19.50 -4.08 -1.57
CA GLY A 126 -18.47 -4.98 -2.11
C GLY A 126 -18.42 -5.08 -3.64
N ASP A 127 -19.28 -4.36 -4.34
CA ASP A 127 -19.34 -4.25 -5.81
C ASP A 127 -18.77 -2.91 -6.32
N PHE A 128 -18.15 -2.10 -5.45
CA PHE A 128 -17.56 -0.80 -5.79
C PHE A 128 -18.56 0.23 -6.32
N SER A 129 -19.86 0.06 -6.04
CA SER A 129 -20.92 0.95 -6.53
C SER A 129 -21.08 2.24 -5.72
N ASP A 130 -20.49 2.33 -4.53
CA ASP A 130 -20.57 3.52 -3.69
C ASP A 130 -19.92 4.74 -4.37
N ILE A 131 -20.46 5.93 -4.08
CA ILE A 131 -19.88 7.20 -4.56
C ILE A 131 -18.47 7.39 -4.03
N HIS A 132 -18.17 6.93 -2.82
CA HIS A 132 -16.82 6.98 -2.30
C HIS A 132 -16.41 5.62 -1.74
N THR A 133 -15.51 4.98 -2.48
CA THR A 133 -14.95 3.67 -2.17
C THR A 133 -13.53 3.83 -1.61
N ILE A 134 -13.22 3.20 -0.48
CA ILE A 134 -11.92 3.30 0.18
C ILE A 134 -11.25 1.94 0.23
N ILE A 135 -10.02 1.86 -0.27
CA ILE A 135 -9.17 0.68 -0.21
C ILE A 135 -7.94 1.00 0.64
N TYR A 136 -7.64 0.10 1.58
CA TYR A 136 -6.51 0.18 2.47
C TYR A 136 -5.44 -0.84 2.10
N GLY A 137 -4.20 -0.51 2.42
CA GLY A 137 -3.05 -1.39 2.32
C GLY A 137 -1.93 -0.94 3.25
N HIS A 138 -1.00 -1.83 3.58
CA HIS A 138 0.16 -1.47 4.37
C HIS A 138 1.16 -0.62 3.60
N ASN A 139 1.90 0.22 4.34
CA ASN A 139 3.05 0.95 3.81
C ASN A 139 4.31 0.13 4.15
N MET A 140 4.66 -0.80 3.26
CA MET A 140 5.83 -1.65 3.49
C MET A 140 7.10 -0.92 3.07
N HIS A 141 8.13 -0.96 3.92
CA HIS A 141 9.40 -0.27 3.67
C HIS A 141 10.18 -0.82 2.46
N ASN A 142 9.89 -2.06 2.05
CA ASN A 142 10.43 -2.64 0.81
C ASN A 142 9.64 -2.21 -0.44
N GLY A 143 8.59 -1.38 -0.30
CA GLY A 143 7.74 -0.90 -1.38
C GLY A 143 6.53 -1.78 -1.69
N ALA A 144 6.42 -2.97 -1.11
CA ALA A 144 5.28 -3.86 -1.33
C ALA A 144 3.95 -3.25 -0.86
N MET A 145 2.84 -3.84 -1.32
CA MET A 145 1.47 -3.38 -1.01
C MET A 145 1.25 -1.95 -1.50
N PHE A 146 0.94 -1.01 -0.59
CA PHE A 146 0.81 0.41 -0.88
C PHE A 146 2.05 1.21 -0.45
N GLY A 147 3.20 0.54 -0.30
CA GLY A 147 4.47 1.14 0.13
C GLY A 147 5.04 2.19 -0.82
N THR A 148 4.51 2.31 -2.04
CA THR A 148 4.95 3.29 -3.03
C THR A 148 3.89 4.36 -3.36
N LEU A 149 2.81 4.49 -2.57
CA LEU A 149 1.79 5.52 -2.81
C LEU A 149 2.32 6.94 -2.63
N ASP A 150 3.36 7.13 -1.83
CA ASP A 150 4.03 8.42 -1.62
C ASP A 150 4.68 8.96 -2.90
N LYS A 151 5.11 8.09 -3.82
CA LYS A 151 5.66 8.50 -5.13
C LYS A 151 4.68 9.38 -5.91
N PHE A 152 3.39 9.11 -5.78
CA PHE A 152 2.33 9.90 -6.42
C PHE A 152 2.24 11.34 -5.89
N PHE A 153 2.88 11.70 -4.78
CA PHE A 153 2.88 13.10 -4.34
C PHE A 153 3.66 14.01 -5.31
N LYS A 154 4.42 13.43 -6.24
CA LYS A 154 5.07 14.10 -7.36
C LYS A 154 4.16 14.03 -8.58
N GLU A 155 3.82 15.20 -9.13
CA GLU A 155 2.93 15.33 -10.30
C GLU A 155 3.49 14.58 -11.52
N GLU A 156 4.82 14.56 -11.70
CA GLU A 156 5.46 13.86 -12.80
C GLU A 156 5.22 12.34 -12.75
N TYR A 157 5.26 11.74 -11.54
CA TYR A 157 4.99 10.32 -11.38
C TYR A 157 3.50 10.00 -11.63
N ARG A 158 2.59 10.89 -11.22
CA ARG A 158 1.17 10.76 -11.54
C ARG A 158 0.92 10.85 -13.04
N ASP A 159 1.63 11.72 -13.75
CA ASP A 159 1.48 11.87 -15.20
C ASP A 159 1.98 10.63 -15.96
N GLU A 160 3.00 9.93 -15.44
CA GLU A 160 3.48 8.65 -15.95
C GLU A 160 2.52 7.49 -15.63
N HIS A 161 1.80 7.55 -14.50
CA HIS A 161 0.88 6.51 -14.02
C HIS A 161 -0.52 7.06 -13.71
N PRO A 162 -1.26 7.61 -14.69
CA PRO A 162 -2.44 8.47 -14.42
C PRO A 162 -3.70 7.71 -13.96
N TYR A 163 -3.72 6.38 -14.05
CA TYR A 163 -4.93 5.60 -13.86
C TYR A 163 -4.77 4.48 -12.83
N VAL A 164 -5.83 4.29 -12.04
CA VAL A 164 -6.04 3.10 -11.20
C VAL A 164 -7.14 2.26 -11.84
N TYR A 165 -6.93 0.95 -11.90
CA TYR A 165 -7.88 -0.01 -12.46
C TYR A 165 -8.34 -0.99 -11.39
N VAL A 166 -9.64 -1.29 -11.38
CA VAL A 166 -10.23 -2.30 -10.50
C VAL A 166 -11.00 -3.31 -11.34
N LEU A 167 -10.54 -4.55 -11.37
CA LEU A 167 -11.25 -5.67 -12.00
C LEU A 167 -12.39 -6.12 -11.09
N LEU A 168 -13.58 -6.22 -11.68
CA LEU A 168 -14.79 -6.68 -11.03
C LEU A 168 -15.06 -8.16 -11.30
N PRO A 169 -15.89 -8.83 -10.49
CA PRO A 169 -16.23 -10.25 -10.68
C PRO A 169 -16.92 -10.58 -12.01
N ASP A 170 -17.49 -9.59 -12.70
CA ASP A 170 -18.10 -9.75 -14.02
C ASP A 170 -17.08 -9.72 -15.18
N GLY A 171 -15.79 -9.53 -14.86
CA GLY A 171 -14.69 -9.49 -15.83
C GLY A 171 -14.39 -8.09 -16.39
N THR A 172 -15.15 -7.06 -16.00
CA THR A 172 -14.91 -5.69 -16.44
C THR A 172 -13.95 -4.94 -15.51
N TRP A 173 -13.25 -3.95 -16.05
CA TRP A 173 -12.36 -3.08 -15.30
C TRP A 173 -12.96 -1.70 -15.13
N ASN A 174 -13.17 -1.27 -13.90
CA ASN A 174 -13.42 0.13 -13.61
C ASN A 174 -12.11 0.92 -13.70
N LYS A 175 -12.10 1.97 -14.51
CA LYS A 175 -10.97 2.88 -14.72
C LYS A 175 -11.18 4.16 -13.93
N TYR A 176 -10.19 4.56 -13.16
CA TYR A 176 -10.20 5.77 -12.35
C TYR A 176 -9.00 6.66 -12.70
N GLU A 177 -9.23 7.95 -12.96
CA GLU A 177 -8.18 8.96 -13.20
C GLU A 177 -7.74 9.61 -11.89
N ILE A 178 -6.45 9.54 -11.58
CA ILE A 178 -5.87 10.11 -10.38
C ILE A 178 -5.98 11.64 -10.42
N PHE A 179 -6.55 12.24 -9.38
CA PHE A 179 -6.74 13.69 -9.30
C PHE A 179 -6.22 14.30 -8.00
N ALA A 180 -5.96 13.51 -6.95
CA ALA A 180 -5.40 14.04 -5.71
C ALA A 180 -4.43 13.08 -5.02
N ALA A 181 -3.39 13.63 -4.40
CA ALA A 181 -2.49 12.93 -3.49
C ALA A 181 -2.14 13.84 -2.32
N TYR A 182 -2.23 13.36 -1.08
CA TYR A 182 -1.99 14.16 0.13
C TYR A 182 -1.89 13.31 1.40
N THR A 183 -1.56 13.93 2.52
CA THR A 183 -1.62 13.30 3.85
C THR A 183 -2.91 13.67 4.60
N ALA A 184 -3.57 12.70 5.22
CA ALA A 184 -4.75 12.91 6.06
C ALA A 184 -4.57 12.34 7.47
N GLY A 185 -5.24 12.94 8.46
CA GLY A 185 -5.37 12.34 9.79
C GLY A 185 -6.44 11.25 9.80
N ILE A 186 -6.35 10.27 10.68
CA ILE A 186 -7.33 9.16 10.72
C ILE A 186 -8.76 9.58 11.11
N GLU A 187 -8.93 10.71 11.81
CA GLU A 187 -10.25 11.29 12.16
C GLU A 187 -10.74 12.31 11.12
N ASP A 188 -10.02 12.44 10.00
CA ASP A 188 -10.33 13.42 8.99
C ASP A 188 -11.52 13.01 8.11
N GLY A 189 -12.27 14.01 7.63
CA GLY A 189 -13.40 13.80 6.71
C GLY A 189 -13.04 13.07 5.41
N THR A 190 -11.75 12.95 5.07
CA THR A 190 -11.23 12.15 3.96
C THR A 190 -11.80 10.73 3.92
N PHE A 191 -12.02 10.10 5.08
CA PHE A 191 -12.48 8.71 5.19
C PHE A 191 -14.00 8.57 5.36
N THR A 192 -14.77 9.61 5.03
CA THR A 192 -16.24 9.56 5.07
C THR A 192 -16.75 8.69 3.92
N VAL A 193 -17.49 7.62 4.24
CA VAL A 193 -18.10 6.74 3.22
C VAL A 193 -19.41 7.37 2.71
N PHE A 194 -19.54 7.50 1.39
CA PHE A 194 -20.74 7.97 0.72
C PHE A 194 -21.31 6.86 -0.16
N ALA A 195 -22.44 6.27 0.24
CA ALA A 195 -23.09 5.21 -0.55
C ALA A 195 -23.86 5.76 -1.77
N SER A 196 -24.52 6.92 -1.63
CA SER A 196 -25.23 7.58 -2.73
C SER A 196 -25.36 9.08 -2.46
N GLY A 197 -25.78 9.85 -3.48
CA GLY A 197 -25.70 11.31 -3.55
C GLY A 197 -25.96 12.02 -2.23
N ASP A 198 -24.91 12.62 -1.66
CA ASP A 198 -24.93 13.30 -0.37
C ASP A 198 -24.88 14.82 -0.56
N ALA A 199 -25.67 15.55 0.22
CA ALA A 199 -25.63 17.01 0.26
C ALA A 199 -24.25 17.56 0.66
N ASN A 200 -23.44 16.76 1.36
CA ASN A 200 -22.12 17.15 1.88
C ASN A 200 -20.97 16.85 0.90
N TYR A 201 -21.23 16.27 -0.27
CA TYR A 201 -20.18 15.88 -1.23
C TYR A 201 -19.37 17.09 -1.72
N LYS A 202 -19.99 18.27 -1.84
CA LYS A 202 -19.29 19.51 -2.17
C LYS A 202 -18.28 19.91 -1.10
N GLU A 203 -18.65 19.84 0.18
CA GLU A 203 -17.75 20.16 1.30
C GLU A 203 -16.58 19.16 1.37
N TYR A 204 -16.85 17.90 1.04
CA TYR A 204 -15.83 16.86 0.91
C TYR A 204 -14.83 17.19 -0.22
N LEU A 205 -15.29 17.60 -1.41
CA LEU A 205 -14.40 18.02 -2.49
C LEU A 205 -13.57 19.26 -2.13
N ASP A 206 -14.18 20.23 -1.42
CA ASP A 206 -13.46 21.43 -0.94
C ASP A 206 -12.35 21.04 0.07
N LEU A 207 -12.63 20.07 0.97
CA LEU A 207 -11.64 19.49 1.88
C LEU A 207 -10.48 18.85 1.13
N ILE A 208 -10.76 17.99 0.13
CA ILE A 208 -9.71 17.34 -0.68
C ILE A 208 -8.86 18.39 -1.39
N ASN A 209 -9.49 19.34 -2.06
CA ASN A 209 -8.79 20.37 -2.81
C ASN A 209 -7.90 21.24 -1.92
N SER A 210 -8.27 21.45 -0.65
CA SER A 210 -7.44 22.18 0.31
C SER A 210 -6.14 21.47 0.71
N LYS A 211 -6.08 20.14 0.51
CA LYS A 211 -4.95 19.29 0.91
C LYS A 211 -4.12 18.78 -0.25
N ASN A 212 -4.71 18.74 -1.44
CA ASN A 212 -4.13 18.16 -2.63
C ASN A 212 -2.74 18.75 -2.91
N THR A 213 -1.77 17.89 -3.15
CA THR A 213 -0.41 18.29 -3.52
C THR A 213 -0.32 18.76 -4.97
N TYR A 214 -1.19 18.24 -5.85
CA TYR A 214 -1.23 18.63 -7.25
C TYR A 214 -1.83 20.02 -7.44
N LYS A 215 -1.38 20.70 -8.49
CA LYS A 215 -1.92 22.01 -8.90
C LYS A 215 -2.79 21.82 -10.14
N ASN A 216 -3.94 22.51 -10.19
CA ASN A 216 -4.81 22.59 -11.38
C ASN A 216 -5.42 21.25 -11.86
N THR A 217 -5.59 20.27 -10.98
CA THR A 217 -6.30 19.02 -11.32
C THR A 217 -7.80 19.26 -11.48
N LYS A 218 -8.43 18.57 -12.44
CA LYS A 218 -9.88 18.57 -12.59
C LYS A 218 -10.51 17.72 -11.50
N ALA A 219 -10.96 18.38 -10.43
CA ALA A 219 -11.73 17.74 -9.37
C ALA A 219 -12.96 17.01 -9.93
N PRO A 220 -13.41 15.93 -9.27
CA PRO A 220 -14.67 15.27 -9.59
C PRO A 220 -15.84 16.25 -9.58
N GLU A 221 -16.80 16.06 -10.47
CA GLU A 221 -18.10 16.70 -10.39
C GLU A 221 -18.95 16.08 -9.28
N ASN A 222 -19.99 16.80 -8.84
CA ASN A 222 -20.83 16.33 -7.75
C ASN A 222 -21.53 15.02 -8.11
N GLY A 223 -21.29 13.97 -7.32
CA GLY A 223 -21.86 12.65 -7.51
C GLY A 223 -21.04 11.72 -8.43
N GLU A 224 -19.89 12.16 -8.94
CA GLU A 224 -18.93 11.25 -9.58
C GLU A 224 -18.32 10.30 -8.54
N GLN A 225 -18.08 9.05 -8.92
CA GLN A 225 -17.49 8.09 -8.01
C GLN A 225 -16.01 8.40 -7.77
N ILE A 226 -15.57 8.32 -6.51
CA ILE A 226 -14.19 8.48 -6.07
C ILE A 226 -13.71 7.15 -5.49
N LEU A 227 -12.50 6.78 -5.87
CA LEU A 227 -11.70 5.72 -5.27
C LEU A 227 -10.57 6.34 -4.45
N THR A 228 -10.49 5.99 -3.17
CA THR A 228 -9.41 6.37 -2.27
C THR A 228 -8.52 5.16 -1.98
N LEU A 229 -7.23 5.29 -2.21
CA LEU A 229 -6.22 4.36 -1.72
C LEU A 229 -5.52 4.99 -0.51
N SER A 230 -5.45 4.26 0.60
CA SER A 230 -4.95 4.77 1.87
C SER A 230 -3.93 3.83 2.51
N THR A 231 -2.85 4.40 3.01
CA THR A 231 -1.76 3.67 3.68
C THR A 231 -1.14 4.48 4.81
N CYS A 232 -0.41 3.86 5.75
CA CYS A 232 0.31 4.58 6.81
C CYS A 232 1.37 5.53 6.24
N THR A 233 1.72 6.58 6.98
CA THR A 233 2.93 7.37 6.68
C THR A 233 4.19 6.66 7.15
N GLU A 234 5.35 6.94 6.54
CA GLU A 234 6.65 6.41 7.00
C GLU A 234 7.06 7.00 8.35
N ASP A 235 6.70 8.26 8.60
CA ASP A 235 6.86 8.87 9.91
C ASP A 235 5.93 8.15 10.89
N SER A 236 6.49 7.70 12.02
CA SER A 236 5.86 6.94 13.11
C SER A 236 4.68 7.65 13.83
N ASP A 237 4.02 8.57 13.15
CA ASP A 237 2.76 9.19 13.51
C ASP A 237 1.62 8.27 13.05
N ASP A 238 1.26 7.31 13.90
CA ASP A 238 0.22 6.30 13.64
C ASP A 238 -1.15 6.92 13.24
N TYR A 239 -1.32 8.23 13.47
CA TYR A 239 -2.53 9.00 13.21
C TYR A 239 -2.57 9.63 11.82
N LYS A 240 -1.52 9.46 10.99
CA LYS A 240 -1.51 9.96 9.61
C LYS A 240 -1.50 8.86 8.58
N ARG A 241 -2.03 9.20 7.41
CA ARG A 241 -2.16 8.33 6.24
C ARG A 241 -1.75 9.07 4.98
N ASN A 242 -1.00 8.39 4.12
CA ASN A 242 -0.84 8.78 2.72
C ASN A 242 -2.12 8.38 1.98
N VAL A 243 -2.65 9.32 1.21
CA VAL A 243 -3.92 9.20 0.50
C VAL A 243 -3.70 9.52 -0.97
N LEU A 244 -4.16 8.61 -1.83
CA LEU A 244 -4.25 8.80 -3.28
C LEU A 244 -5.72 8.69 -3.67
N GLN A 245 -6.24 9.65 -4.42
CA GLN A 245 -7.62 9.63 -4.89
C GLN A 245 -7.71 9.71 -6.41
N ALA A 246 -8.62 8.90 -6.94
CA ALA A 246 -8.92 8.82 -8.34
C ALA A 246 -10.43 8.90 -8.56
N LYS A 247 -10.84 9.51 -9.67
CA LYS A 247 -12.26 9.66 -10.05
C LYS A 247 -12.61 8.66 -11.12
N PHE A 248 -13.80 8.08 -11.07
CA PHE A 248 -14.26 7.13 -12.07
C PHE A 248 -14.39 7.81 -13.44
N VAL A 249 -13.83 7.19 -14.48
CA VAL A 249 -13.88 7.71 -15.86
C VAL A 249 -14.50 6.72 -16.85
N GLY A 250 -14.85 5.52 -16.41
CA GLY A 250 -15.57 4.54 -17.22
C GLY A 250 -15.20 3.10 -16.88
N THR A 251 -15.89 2.18 -17.53
CA THR A 251 -15.64 0.74 -17.45
C THR A 251 -15.12 0.27 -18.79
N ILE A 252 -14.07 -0.56 -18.78
CA ILE A 252 -13.44 -1.14 -19.97
C ILE A 252 -13.45 -2.67 -19.88
N GLU A 253 -13.41 -3.34 -21.02
CA GLU A 253 -13.37 -4.81 -21.08
C GLU A 253 -11.93 -5.35 -21.11
N ASP A 254 -10.98 -4.54 -21.56
CA ASP A 254 -9.61 -4.98 -21.83
C ASP A 254 -8.63 -3.83 -21.60
N ILE A 255 -7.70 -4.05 -20.70
CA ILE A 255 -6.71 -3.06 -20.28
C ILE A 255 -5.51 -2.98 -21.23
N GLU A 256 -5.27 -4.01 -22.07
CA GLU A 256 -4.20 -3.98 -23.07
C GLU A 256 -4.44 -2.91 -24.15
N LYS A 257 -5.71 -2.51 -24.33
CA LYS A 257 -6.12 -1.51 -25.31
C LYS A 257 -5.96 -0.06 -24.83
N GLU A 258 -5.49 0.14 -23.58
CA GLU A 258 -5.32 1.45 -22.91
C GLU A 258 -3.85 1.82 -22.68
#